data_AF-A0A350T1V8-F1
#
_entry.id   AF-A0A350T1V8-F1
#
_cell.length_a   1.000
_cell.length_b   1.000
_cell.length_c   1.000
_cell.angle_alpha   90.00
_cell.angle_beta   90.00
_cell.angle_gamma   90.00
#
_symmetry.space_group_name_H-M   'P 1'
#
loop_
_entity.id
_entity.type
_entity.pdbx_description
1 polymer ?
#
loop_
_entity_poly.entity_id
_entity_poly.type
_entity_poly.pdbx_seq_one_letter_code
_entity_poly.pdbx_strand_id
1 'polypeptide(L)'
;MSFDYSYYRPNRYSRWDGTQKIEGLSADDIMEAISDDMFADGDLQRALQRLFRWGMDKQDGTKMPGIRQMMERLKAMRQRELSRYDIGSVLEDLKQRLDEIQQLEREGIEQRLEQGRQRLNQPEAPTEQQASEAGEQAQGQPGDNASDDGYDEQLQQMLENMARKKLDALDKLPKDAAGQIKALTEYEFMDQRAR
;
A
#
# COMPACT_ATOMS: atom_id res chain seq x y z
N MET A 1 21.04 19.64 -2.84
CA MET A 1 19.77 18.91 -2.93
C MET A 1 19.09 19.00 -1.58
N SER A 2 18.11 19.89 -1.45
CA SER A 2 17.34 20.12 -0.23
C SER A 2 16.00 19.39 -0.37
N PHE A 3 15.77 18.40 0.49
CA PHE A 3 14.53 17.65 0.54
C PHE A 3 13.53 18.42 1.42
N ASP A 4 12.43 18.87 0.82
CA ASP A 4 11.36 19.57 1.52
C ASP A 4 10.42 18.53 2.17
N TYR A 5 10.62 18.30 3.47
CA TYR A 5 9.73 17.46 4.28
C TYR A 5 8.67 18.34 4.94
N SER A 6 7.50 18.48 4.31
CA SER A 6 6.37 19.14 4.96
C SER A 6 5.04 18.43 4.68
N TYR A 7 4.90 17.20 5.21
CA TYR A 7 3.58 16.55 5.35
C TYR A 7 2.97 16.85 6.72
N TYR A 8 2.79 18.13 7.06
CA TYR A 8 1.89 18.52 8.13
C TYR A 8 0.84 19.44 7.52
N ARG A 9 -0.38 18.91 7.32
CA ARG A 9 -1.53 19.76 6.94
C ARG A 9 -1.72 20.76 8.08
N PRO A 10 -1.53 22.08 7.87
CA PRO A 10 -1.79 23.05 8.92
C PRO A 10 -3.28 22.99 9.27
N ASN A 11 -3.60 22.92 10.56
CA ASN A 11 -4.98 23.02 11.02
C ASN A 11 -5.52 24.39 10.60
N ARG A 12 -6.36 24.41 9.56
CA ARG A 12 -7.02 25.62 9.07
C ARG A 12 -8.27 25.84 9.91
N TYR A 13 -8.20 26.77 10.85
CA TYR A 13 -9.40 27.26 11.52
C TYR A 13 -10.17 28.16 10.53
N SER A 14 -11.45 27.85 10.30
CA SER A 14 -12.38 28.70 9.56
C SER A 14 -13.30 29.44 10.54
N ARG A 15 -13.81 30.61 10.12
CA ARG A 15 -14.85 31.31 10.88
C ARG A 15 -16.16 30.52 10.76
N TRP A 16 -16.97 30.56 11.83
CA TRP A 16 -18.31 29.96 11.85
C TRP A 16 -19.19 30.63 10.79
N ASP A 17 -19.58 29.86 9.78
CA ASP A 17 -20.36 30.30 8.62
C ASP A 17 -21.86 30.07 8.78
N GLY A 18 -22.30 29.56 9.93
CA GLY A 18 -23.71 29.34 10.26
C GLY A 18 -24.36 28.15 9.57
N THR A 19 -23.66 27.47 8.64
CA THR A 19 -24.17 26.25 7.99
C THR A 19 -24.06 25.01 8.89
N GLN A 20 -23.27 25.11 9.96
CA GLN A 20 -23.06 24.07 10.95
C GLN A 20 -24.25 23.97 11.90
N LYS A 21 -25.32 23.32 11.44
CA LYS A 21 -26.46 22.97 12.30
C LYS A 21 -26.04 21.85 13.24
N ILE A 22 -25.86 22.16 14.52
CA ILE A 22 -25.78 21.13 15.56
C ILE A 22 -27.21 20.71 15.85
N GLU A 23 -27.60 19.55 15.35
CA GLU A 23 -28.92 18.97 15.61
C GLU A 23 -29.16 18.89 17.13
N GLY A 24 -30.27 19.48 17.60
CA GLY A 24 -30.68 19.43 19.01
C GLY A 24 -30.25 20.60 19.90
N LEU A 25 -29.61 21.64 19.36
CA LEU A 25 -29.28 22.87 20.12
C LEU A 25 -30.10 24.06 19.59
N SER A 26 -31.29 24.31 20.18
CA SER A 26 -32.02 25.55 19.94
C SER A 26 -31.71 26.59 21.02
N ALA A 27 -31.75 27.88 20.65
CA ALA A 27 -31.49 28.96 21.59
C ALA A 27 -32.54 28.99 22.72
N ASP A 28 -33.80 28.64 22.40
CA ASP A 28 -34.90 28.64 23.35
C ASP A 28 -34.73 27.56 24.42
N ASP A 29 -34.30 26.36 24.04
CA ASP A 29 -34.05 25.26 24.99
C ASP A 29 -32.93 25.60 25.99
N ILE A 30 -31.90 26.30 25.52
CA ILE A 30 -30.79 26.75 26.37
C ILE A 30 -31.27 27.83 27.34
N MET A 31 -32.10 28.76 26.88
CA MET A 31 -32.65 29.83 27.70
C MET A 31 -33.58 29.29 28.79
N GLU A 32 -34.39 28.28 28.48
CA GLU A 32 -35.26 27.59 29.44
C GLU A 32 -34.42 26.89 30.53
N ALA A 33 -33.40 26.12 30.12
CA ALA A 33 -32.52 25.39 31.04
C ALA A 33 -31.78 26.29 32.03
N ILE A 34 -31.36 27.45 31.55
CA ILE A 34 -30.61 28.43 32.36
C ILE A 34 -31.57 29.22 33.25
N SER A 35 -32.79 29.51 32.79
CA SER A 35 -33.76 30.29 33.54
C SER A 35 -34.13 29.60 34.85
N ASP A 36 -34.39 28.30 34.81
CA ASP A 36 -34.72 27.50 36.00
C ASP A 36 -33.59 27.53 37.06
N ASP A 37 -32.34 27.39 36.61
CA ASP A 37 -31.16 27.40 37.50
C ASP A 37 -30.80 28.84 37.96
N MET A 38 -31.11 29.85 37.14
CA MET A 38 -30.95 31.27 37.48
C MET A 38 -31.93 31.70 38.57
N PHE A 39 -33.17 31.19 38.56
CA PHE A 39 -34.13 31.44 39.64
C PHE A 39 -33.74 30.74 40.96
N ALA A 40 -32.95 29.66 40.89
CA ALA A 40 -32.51 28.90 42.06
C ALA A 40 -31.28 29.51 42.76
N ASP A 41 -30.22 29.85 42.01
CA ASP A 41 -28.92 30.24 42.56
C ASP A 41 -28.45 31.66 42.15
N GLY A 42 -29.12 32.33 41.21
CA GLY A 42 -28.81 33.70 40.79
C GLY A 42 -27.53 33.88 39.95
N ASP A 43 -26.80 32.81 39.62
CA ASP A 43 -25.53 32.84 38.88
C ASP A 43 -25.64 32.14 37.52
N LEU A 44 -25.80 32.96 36.47
CA LEU A 44 -25.83 32.53 35.07
C LEU A 44 -24.57 31.78 34.63
N GLN A 45 -23.38 32.18 35.12
CA GLN A 45 -22.14 31.52 34.70
C GLN A 45 -22.07 30.08 35.22
N ARG A 46 -22.55 29.84 36.44
CA ARG A 46 -22.58 28.49 37.02
C ARG A 46 -23.58 27.59 36.31
N ALA A 47 -24.77 28.11 35.99
CA ALA A 47 -25.79 27.41 35.21
C ALA A 47 -25.25 26.99 33.83
N LEU A 48 -24.64 27.93 33.10
CA LEU A 48 -24.00 27.67 31.81
C LEU A 48 -22.86 26.65 31.93
N GLN A 49 -21.99 26.79 32.93
CA GLN A 49 -20.87 25.87 33.13
C GLN A 49 -21.34 24.45 33.45
N ARG A 50 -22.41 24.30 34.22
CA ARG A 50 -23.03 23.01 34.53
C ARG A 50 -23.64 22.38 33.28
N LEU A 51 -24.44 23.16 32.53
CA LEU A 51 -25.05 22.77 31.26
C LEU A 51 -23.99 22.28 30.26
N PHE A 52 -22.91 23.04 30.06
CA PHE A 52 -21.85 22.64 29.14
C PHE A 52 -21.06 21.42 29.62
N ARG A 53 -20.88 21.24 30.93
CA ARG A 53 -20.07 20.14 31.46
C ARG A 53 -20.84 18.82 31.46
N TRP A 54 -22.12 18.85 31.85
CA TRP A 54 -22.92 17.65 32.12
C TRP A 54 -24.03 17.41 31.10
N GLY A 55 -24.41 18.42 30.32
CA GLY A 55 -25.59 18.36 29.46
C GLY A 55 -26.87 18.67 30.24
N MET A 56 -28.02 18.55 29.57
CA MET A 56 -29.34 18.69 30.19
C MET A 56 -30.29 17.63 29.68
N ASP A 57 -31.28 17.28 30.48
CA ASP A 57 -32.41 16.48 30.03
C ASP A 57 -33.50 17.45 29.56
N LYS A 58 -33.90 17.37 28.28
CA LYS A 58 -35.01 18.15 27.73
C LYS A 58 -36.35 17.54 28.19
N GLN A 59 -37.40 18.35 28.28
CA GLN A 59 -38.74 17.93 28.71
C GLN A 59 -39.31 16.79 27.84
N ASP A 60 -38.93 16.71 26.56
CA ASP A 60 -39.29 15.61 25.64
C ASP A 60 -38.53 14.29 25.92
N GLY A 61 -37.81 14.19 27.04
CA GLY A 61 -36.98 13.03 27.40
C GLY A 61 -35.68 12.90 26.60
N THR A 62 -35.38 13.85 25.72
CA THR A 62 -34.14 13.87 24.94
C THR A 62 -33.00 14.45 25.77
N LYS A 63 -31.90 13.71 25.91
CA LYS A 63 -30.70 14.20 26.61
C LYS A 63 -29.86 15.06 25.67
N MET A 64 -29.65 16.32 26.01
CA MET A 64 -28.61 17.13 25.40
C MET A 64 -27.24 16.67 25.89
N PRO A 65 -26.35 16.24 24.99
CA PRO A 65 -24.99 15.87 25.36
C PRO A 65 -24.21 17.12 25.79
N GLY A 66 -23.46 17.00 26.89
CA GLY A 66 -22.49 18.03 27.28
C GLY A 66 -21.33 18.14 26.28
N ILE A 67 -20.54 19.21 26.38
CA ILE A 67 -19.36 19.45 25.52
C ILE A 67 -18.39 18.26 25.56
N ARG A 68 -18.21 17.61 26.73
CA ARG A 68 -17.32 16.45 26.85
C ARG A 68 -17.76 15.29 25.94
N GLN A 69 -19.05 14.97 25.94
CA GLN A 69 -19.60 13.92 25.08
C GLN A 69 -19.52 14.31 23.60
N MET A 70 -19.75 15.59 23.27
CA MET A 70 -19.57 16.09 21.91
C MET A 70 -18.11 16.00 21.44
N MET A 71 -17.15 16.32 22.32
CA MET A 71 -15.71 16.19 22.06
C MET A 71 -15.29 14.73 21.90
N GLU A 72 -15.81 13.82 22.72
CA GLU A 72 -15.60 12.38 22.57
C GLU A 72 -16.16 11.88 21.24
N ARG A 73 -17.38 12.29 20.88
CA ARG A 73 -17.99 11.97 19.59
C ARG A 73 -17.16 12.53 18.42
N LEU A 74 -16.70 13.77 18.51
CA LEU A 74 -15.84 14.41 17.50
C LEU A 74 -14.51 13.66 17.36
N LYS A 75 -13.88 13.30 18.49
CA LYS A 75 -12.65 12.50 18.51
C LYS A 75 -12.87 11.14 17.86
N ALA A 76 -13.99 10.47 18.15
CA ALA A 76 -14.36 9.20 17.55
C ALA A 76 -14.62 9.33 16.03
N MET A 77 -15.31 10.39 15.59
CA MET A 77 -15.53 10.67 14.16
C MET A 77 -14.21 10.92 13.44
N ARG A 78 -13.34 11.75 14.02
CA ARG A 78 -11.99 12.00 13.50
C ARG A 78 -11.20 10.70 13.38
N GLN A 79 -11.24 9.86 14.40
CA GLN A 79 -10.52 8.58 14.39
C GLN A 79 -11.02 7.67 13.27
N ARG A 80 -12.35 7.57 13.05
CA ARG A 80 -12.92 6.78 11.94
C ARG A 80 -12.52 7.30 10.57
N GLU A 81 -12.53 8.62 10.38
CA GLU A 81 -12.07 9.23 9.13
C GLU A 81 -10.56 8.98 8.91
N LEU A 82 -9.73 9.11 9.95
CA LEU A 82 -8.30 8.79 9.85
C LEU A 82 -8.05 7.30 9.58
N SER A 83 -8.80 6.40 10.22
CA SER A 83 -8.72 4.95 9.97
C SER A 83 -9.19 4.56 8.56
N ARG A 84 -10.07 5.34 7.91
CA ARG A 84 -10.47 5.10 6.52
C ARG A 84 -9.32 5.38 5.54
N TYR A 85 -8.42 6.29 5.89
CA TYR A 85 -7.26 6.66 5.10
C TYR A 85 -5.96 6.21 5.77
N ASP A 86 -5.95 5.00 6.35
CA ASP A 86 -4.77 4.44 7.00
C ASP A 86 -3.71 4.08 5.94
N ILE A 87 -2.95 5.08 5.53
CA ILE A 87 -1.79 4.95 4.63
C ILE A 87 -0.82 3.88 5.19
N GLY A 88 -0.85 3.64 6.50
CA GLY A 88 -0.10 2.57 7.15
C GLY A 88 -0.38 1.19 6.58
N SER A 89 -1.66 0.81 6.39
CA SER A 89 -1.99 -0.52 5.87
C SER A 89 -1.63 -0.64 4.38
N VAL A 90 -1.90 0.39 3.59
CA VAL A 90 -1.54 0.41 2.15
C VAL A 90 -0.02 0.34 1.98
N LEU A 91 0.73 1.03 2.84
CA LEU A 91 2.19 0.99 2.81
C LEU A 91 2.73 -0.39 3.22
N GLU A 92 2.07 -1.06 4.16
CA GLU A 92 2.46 -2.42 4.57
C GLU A 92 2.15 -3.45 3.48
N ASP A 93 0.97 -3.39 2.88
CA ASP A 93 0.60 -4.22 1.71
C ASP A 93 1.58 -3.99 0.54
N LEU A 94 2.00 -2.74 0.34
CA LEU A 94 2.98 -2.38 -0.67
C LEU A 94 4.35 -3.00 -0.39
N LYS A 95 4.86 -2.90 0.84
CA LYS A 95 6.12 -3.56 1.23
C LYS A 95 6.04 -5.06 1.00
N GLN A 96 4.95 -5.69 1.42
CA GLN A 96 4.75 -7.13 1.25
C GLN A 96 4.80 -7.53 -0.24
N ARG A 97 4.17 -6.76 -1.13
CA ARG A 97 4.25 -6.98 -2.58
C ARG A 97 5.66 -6.77 -3.14
N LEU A 98 6.39 -5.76 -2.66
CA LEU A 98 7.78 -5.53 -3.07
C LEU A 98 8.70 -6.67 -2.64
N ASP A 99 8.47 -7.23 -1.45
CA ASP A 99 9.20 -8.41 -0.97
C ASP A 99 8.85 -9.65 -1.79
N GLU A 100 7.58 -9.85 -2.14
CA GLU A 100 7.12 -10.94 -3.02
C GLU A 100 7.78 -10.85 -4.41
N ILE A 101 7.80 -9.66 -5.02
CA ILE A 101 8.47 -9.42 -6.30
C ILE A 101 9.97 -9.76 -6.23
N GLN A 102 10.65 -9.33 -5.16
CA GLN A 102 12.07 -9.65 -4.97
C GLN A 102 12.31 -11.16 -4.82
N GLN A 103 11.44 -11.87 -4.12
CA GLN A 103 11.53 -13.33 -3.97
C GLN A 103 11.32 -14.03 -5.31
N LEU A 104 10.26 -13.66 -6.04
CA LEU A 104 9.96 -14.22 -7.36
C LEU A 104 11.10 -13.99 -8.35
N GLU A 105 11.74 -12.82 -8.34
CA GLU A 105 12.90 -12.56 -9.18
C GLU A 105 14.09 -13.44 -8.77
N ARG A 106 14.41 -13.57 -7.48
CA ARG A 106 15.51 -14.45 -7.03
C ARG A 106 15.30 -15.89 -7.47
N GLU A 107 14.10 -16.43 -7.25
CA GLU A 107 13.73 -17.77 -7.67
C GLU A 107 13.79 -17.92 -9.20
N GLY A 108 13.30 -16.93 -9.94
CA GLY A 108 13.34 -16.94 -11.40
C GLY A 108 14.75 -16.82 -11.98
N ILE A 109 15.67 -16.14 -11.28
CA ILE A 109 17.10 -16.11 -11.63
C ILE A 109 17.69 -17.52 -11.46
N GLU A 110 17.45 -18.15 -10.30
CA GLU A 110 17.97 -19.49 -9.98
C GLU A 110 17.45 -20.56 -10.95
N GLN A 111 16.15 -20.56 -11.23
CA GLN A 111 15.52 -21.52 -12.15
C GLN A 111 16.13 -21.43 -13.56
N ARG A 112 16.41 -20.23 -14.07
CA ARG A 112 17.07 -20.07 -15.38
C ARG A 112 18.52 -20.53 -15.39
N LEU A 113 19.24 -20.23 -14.32
CA LEU A 113 20.60 -20.72 -14.11
C LEU A 113 20.64 -22.26 -14.13
N GLU A 114 19.70 -22.88 -13.45
CA GLU A 114 19.58 -24.33 -13.40
C GLU A 114 19.16 -24.93 -14.76
N GLN A 115 18.19 -24.33 -15.45
CA GLN A 115 17.80 -24.75 -16.80
C GLN A 115 18.97 -24.65 -17.79
N GLY A 116 19.78 -23.59 -17.71
CA GLY A 116 21.00 -23.46 -18.53
C GLY A 116 22.01 -24.57 -18.24
N ARG A 117 22.26 -24.86 -16.95
CA ARG A 117 23.14 -25.96 -16.52
C ARG A 117 22.62 -27.34 -16.92
N GLN A 118 21.31 -27.56 -16.85
CA GLN A 118 20.69 -28.82 -17.24
C GLN A 118 20.81 -29.05 -18.75
N ARG A 119 20.66 -28.00 -19.57
CA ARG A 119 20.90 -28.10 -21.03
C ARG A 119 22.34 -28.51 -21.32
N LEU A 120 23.31 -27.92 -20.62
CA LEU A 120 24.73 -28.27 -20.79
C LEU A 120 25.06 -29.71 -20.36
N ASN A 121 24.37 -30.22 -19.33
CA ASN A 121 24.59 -31.56 -18.78
C ASN A 121 23.73 -32.65 -19.44
N GLN A 122 22.80 -32.29 -20.33
CA GLN A 122 21.94 -33.24 -21.00
C GLN A 122 22.59 -33.63 -22.34
N PRO A 123 23.21 -34.82 -22.45
CA PRO A 123 23.60 -35.33 -23.76
C PRO A 123 22.33 -35.48 -24.59
N GLU A 124 22.31 -34.98 -25.83
CA GLU A 124 21.18 -35.05 -26.74
C GLU A 124 20.44 -36.40 -26.62
N ALA A 125 19.25 -36.39 -26.02
CA ALA A 125 18.33 -37.50 -26.16
C ALA A 125 17.64 -37.32 -27.52
N PRO A 126 17.68 -38.32 -28.41
CA PRO A 126 17.02 -38.20 -29.71
C PRO A 126 15.53 -37.99 -29.47
N THR A 127 14.98 -36.95 -30.08
CA THR A 127 13.55 -36.66 -30.10
C THR A 127 12.83 -37.80 -30.83
N GLU A 128 12.48 -38.87 -30.13
CA GLU A 128 11.60 -39.91 -30.65
C GLU A 128 10.14 -39.43 -30.61
N GLN A 129 9.60 -39.29 -31.82
CA GLN A 129 8.21 -39.51 -32.23
C GLN A 129 7.18 -38.40 -31.98
N GLN A 130 6.79 -37.76 -33.09
CA GLN A 130 5.51 -38.10 -33.71
C GLN A 130 5.54 -37.83 -35.21
N ALA A 131 5.92 -38.87 -35.98
CA ALA A 131 5.57 -38.96 -37.39
C ALA A 131 4.09 -39.38 -37.47
N SER A 132 3.20 -38.41 -37.49
CA SER A 132 1.90 -38.59 -38.13
C SER A 132 2.11 -38.38 -39.63
N GLU A 133 1.79 -39.44 -40.39
CA GLU A 133 1.87 -39.52 -41.83
C GLU A 133 1.20 -38.34 -42.56
N ALA A 134 1.76 -38.02 -43.73
CA ALA A 134 1.23 -37.23 -44.84
C ALA A 134 1.72 -35.77 -44.95
N GLY A 135 2.65 -35.55 -45.90
CA GLY A 135 3.01 -34.19 -46.35
C GLY A 135 4.35 -34.12 -47.08
N GLU A 136 4.32 -34.41 -48.37
CA GLU A 136 5.39 -34.33 -49.35
C GLU A 136 6.16 -32.97 -49.36
N GLN A 137 7.48 -33.05 -49.53
CA GLN A 137 8.38 -32.02 -50.08
C GLN A 137 8.54 -30.67 -49.35
N ALA A 138 9.64 -30.54 -48.59
CA ALA A 138 10.45 -29.32 -48.61
C ALA A 138 11.92 -29.67 -48.35
N GLN A 139 12.71 -29.53 -49.41
CA GLN A 139 14.15 -29.66 -49.45
C GLN A 139 14.75 -28.45 -48.71
N GLY A 140 15.45 -28.68 -47.60
CA GLY A 140 16.14 -27.65 -46.83
C GLY A 140 17.25 -28.26 -45.98
N GLN A 141 18.48 -28.11 -46.48
CA GLN A 141 19.79 -28.21 -45.82
C GLN A 141 19.91 -29.01 -44.50
N PRO A 142 20.72 -30.09 -44.43
CA PRO A 142 21.27 -30.53 -43.15
C PRO A 142 22.31 -29.49 -42.70
N GLY A 143 21.96 -28.67 -41.72
CA GLY A 143 22.90 -27.78 -41.06
C GLY A 143 23.86 -28.58 -40.17
N ASP A 144 25.15 -28.27 -40.29
CA ASP A 144 26.26 -28.82 -39.51
C ASP A 144 25.99 -28.80 -37.99
N ASN A 145 25.67 -29.97 -37.40
CA ASN A 145 25.75 -30.21 -35.95
C ASN A 145 27.19 -30.51 -35.54
N ALA A 146 28.09 -29.53 -35.71
CA ALA A 146 29.49 -29.68 -35.35
C ALA A 146 30.10 -28.36 -34.86
N SER A 147 29.49 -27.74 -33.84
CA SER A 147 30.14 -26.91 -32.80
C SER A 147 29.11 -26.15 -31.93
N ASP A 148 28.01 -26.77 -31.50
CA ASP A 148 26.97 -26.11 -30.68
C ASP A 148 27.36 -26.02 -29.18
N ASP A 149 28.08 -27.04 -28.67
CA ASP A 149 28.48 -27.14 -27.25
C ASP A 149 29.26 -25.92 -26.73
N GLY A 150 30.15 -25.37 -27.55
CA GLY A 150 30.98 -24.22 -27.16
C GLY A 150 30.20 -22.91 -27.08
N TYR A 151 29.14 -22.75 -27.88
CA TYR A 151 28.28 -21.57 -27.85
C TYR A 151 27.34 -21.60 -26.64
N ASP A 152 26.80 -22.77 -26.32
CA ASP A 152 25.95 -22.96 -25.14
C ASP A 152 26.70 -22.75 -23.83
N GLU A 153 27.95 -23.21 -23.73
CA GLU A 153 28.79 -23.02 -22.55
C GLU A 153 29.14 -21.53 -22.35
N GLN A 154 29.44 -20.82 -23.44
CA GLN A 154 29.69 -19.38 -23.41
C GLN A 154 28.43 -18.57 -23.05
N LEU A 155 27.26 -18.97 -23.57
CA LEU A 155 25.97 -18.36 -23.23
C LEU A 155 25.63 -18.59 -21.75
N GLN A 156 25.87 -19.80 -21.24
CA GLN A 156 25.66 -20.10 -19.83
C GLN A 156 26.55 -19.21 -18.94
N GLN A 157 27.85 -19.11 -19.23
CA GLN A 157 28.75 -18.24 -18.47
C GLN A 157 28.29 -16.77 -18.48
N MET A 158 27.76 -16.28 -19.61
CA MET A 158 27.18 -14.94 -19.68
C MET A 158 25.94 -14.80 -18.80
N LEU A 159 25.05 -15.80 -18.79
CA LEU A 159 23.88 -15.84 -17.91
C LEU A 159 24.28 -15.88 -16.44
N GLU A 160 25.27 -16.66 -16.04
CA GLU A 160 25.75 -16.71 -14.65
C GLU A 160 26.30 -15.34 -14.21
N ASN A 161 27.09 -14.69 -15.07
CA ASN A 161 27.63 -13.36 -14.81
C ASN A 161 26.52 -12.30 -14.72
N MET A 162 25.50 -12.38 -15.57
CA MET A 162 24.34 -11.49 -15.54
C MET A 162 23.51 -11.72 -14.27
N ALA A 163 23.20 -12.97 -13.95
CA ALA A 163 22.48 -13.38 -12.75
C ALA A 163 23.16 -12.86 -11.48
N ARG A 164 24.49 -12.98 -11.37
CA ARG A 164 25.24 -12.46 -10.23
C ARG A 164 25.09 -10.94 -10.08
N LYS A 165 25.20 -10.19 -11.18
CA LYS A 165 24.99 -8.73 -11.16
C LYS A 165 23.57 -8.35 -10.75
N LYS A 166 22.58 -9.13 -11.20
CA LYS A 166 21.15 -8.95 -10.90
C LYS A 166 20.88 -9.20 -9.41
N LEU A 167 21.40 -10.29 -8.84
CA LEU A 167 21.34 -10.58 -7.41
C LEU A 167 22.00 -9.48 -6.57
N ASP A 168 23.20 -9.02 -6.96
CA ASP A 168 23.89 -7.91 -6.29
C ASP A 168 23.08 -6.59 -6.32
N ALA A 169 22.29 -6.37 -7.38
CA ALA A 169 21.42 -5.21 -7.49
C ALA A 169 20.21 -5.32 -6.55
N LEU A 170 19.61 -6.51 -6.43
CA LEU A 170 18.53 -6.78 -5.47
C LEU A 170 19.02 -6.64 -4.02
N ASP A 171 20.24 -7.05 -3.70
CA ASP A 171 20.81 -6.91 -2.35
C ASP A 171 21.13 -5.46 -1.96
N LYS A 172 21.35 -4.59 -2.96
CA LYS A 172 21.62 -3.16 -2.76
C LYS A 172 20.36 -2.30 -2.76
N LEU A 173 19.18 -2.91 -2.80
CA LEU A 173 17.93 -2.16 -2.77
C LEU A 173 17.82 -1.31 -1.49
N PRO A 174 17.29 -0.08 -1.60
CA PRO A 174 17.02 0.75 -0.43
C PRO A 174 16.06 0.04 0.55
N LYS A 175 16.12 0.40 1.84
CA LYS A 175 15.19 -0.13 2.85
C LYS A 175 13.84 0.58 2.87
N ASP A 176 13.73 1.71 2.17
CA ASP A 176 12.50 2.49 2.09
C ASP A 176 11.67 2.07 0.86
N ALA A 177 10.34 1.99 1.04
CA ALA A 177 9.43 1.50 0.00
C ALA A 177 9.47 2.35 -1.28
N ALA A 178 9.67 3.67 -1.17
CA ALA A 178 9.73 4.57 -2.32
C ALA A 178 10.99 4.34 -3.17
N GLY A 179 12.14 4.16 -2.50
CA GLY A 179 13.42 3.82 -3.11
C GLY A 179 13.40 2.45 -3.76
N GLN A 180 12.77 1.46 -3.12
CA GLN A 180 12.57 0.13 -3.70
C GLN A 180 11.74 0.19 -4.99
N ILE A 181 10.60 0.89 -4.98
CA ILE A 181 9.76 1.05 -6.18
C ILE A 181 10.56 1.68 -7.31
N LYS A 182 11.28 2.77 -7.03
CA LYS A 182 12.08 3.45 -8.07
C LYS A 182 13.13 2.52 -8.66
N ALA A 183 13.88 1.83 -7.81
CA ALA A 183 14.91 0.90 -8.25
C ALA A 183 14.32 -0.27 -9.05
N LEU A 184 13.22 -0.86 -8.60
CA LEU A 184 12.55 -1.97 -9.29
C LEU A 184 11.87 -1.53 -10.59
N THR A 185 11.46 -0.28 -10.72
CA THR A 185 10.91 0.27 -11.98
C THR A 185 11.98 0.39 -13.06
N GLU A 186 13.22 0.73 -12.67
CA GLU A 186 14.38 0.80 -13.56
C GLU A 186 15.06 -0.57 -13.73
N TYR A 187 14.68 -1.56 -12.94
CA TYR A 187 15.26 -2.90 -12.95
C TYR A 187 14.67 -3.74 -14.08
N GLU A 188 15.55 -4.36 -14.85
CA GLU A 188 15.18 -5.28 -15.91
C GLU A 188 15.06 -6.69 -15.32
N PHE A 189 13.81 -7.10 -15.05
CA PHE A 189 13.49 -8.43 -14.55
C PHE A 189 13.85 -9.50 -15.56
N MET A 190 14.42 -10.58 -15.04
CA MET A 190 14.50 -11.77 -15.85
C MET A 190 13.13 -12.47 -15.82
N ASP A 191 12.47 -12.64 -14.66
CA ASP A 191 11.19 -13.38 -14.55
C ASP A 191 9.98 -12.48 -14.85
N GLN A 192 9.08 -12.94 -15.71
CA GLN A 192 7.85 -12.21 -16.05
C GLN A 192 6.87 -12.12 -14.86
N ARG A 193 6.96 -13.05 -13.91
CA ARG A 193 6.13 -13.07 -12.70
C ARG A 193 6.50 -11.97 -11.71
N ALA A 194 7.73 -11.45 -11.80
CA ALA A 194 8.25 -10.44 -10.89
C ALA A 194 8.01 -8.99 -11.39
N ARG A 195 7.24 -8.80 -12.45
CA ARG A 195 7.01 -7.49 -13.09
C ARG A 195 5.72 -6.80 -12.65
#